data_AF-A0AB35BEV4-F1
#
_entry.id   AF-A0AB35BEV4-F1
#
_cell.length_a   1.000
_cell.length_b   1.000
_cell.length_c   1.000
_cell.angle_alpha   90.00
_cell.angle_beta   90.00
_cell.angle_gamma   90.00
#
_symmetry.space_group_name_H-M   'P 1'
#
loop_
_entity.id
_entity.type
_entity.pdbx_description
1 polymer ?
#
loop_
_entity_poly.entity_id
_entity_poly.type
_entity_poly.pdbx_seq_one_letter_code
_entity_poly.pdbx_strand_id
1 'polypeptide(L)'
;MFTVLLYLLIMALVGGLLFLAASAVFGRGEEMAPLPPGTTATMLPAEDVTGADVRALRFQQTVRGYKAAEVDWALDRLGREIDSLRGELASLREAPVPGPEKP
;
A
#
# COMPACT_ATOMS: atom_id res chain seq x y z
N MET A 1 -8.04 -11.37 -52.18
CA MET A 1 -7.54 -11.85 -50.88
C MET A 1 -6.50 -10.91 -50.28
N PHE A 2 -5.40 -10.62 -50.97
CA PHE A 2 -4.34 -9.70 -50.48
C PHE A 2 -4.86 -8.27 -50.16
N THR A 3 -5.77 -7.74 -50.97
CA THR A 3 -6.39 -6.42 -50.73
C THR A 3 -7.19 -6.36 -49.44
N VAL A 4 -7.96 -7.41 -49.12
CA VAL A 4 -8.71 -7.51 -47.86
C VAL A 4 -7.76 -7.53 -46.66
N LEU A 5 -6.67 -8.29 -46.74
CA LEU A 5 -5.65 -8.32 -45.69
C LEU A 5 -5.00 -6.95 -45.49
N LEU A 6 -4.68 -6.24 -46.58
CA LEU A 6 -4.13 -4.90 -46.54
C LEU A 6 -5.09 -3.90 -45.87
N TYR A 7 -6.39 -3.94 -46.20
CA TYR A 7 -7.37 -3.09 -45.55
C TYR A 7 -7.51 -3.37 -44.04
N LEU A 8 -7.51 -4.65 -43.64
CA LEU A 8 -7.56 -5.01 -42.22
C LEU A 8 -6.32 -4.51 -41.46
N LEU A 9 -5.13 -4.63 -42.06
CA LEU A 9 -3.89 -4.12 -41.47
C LEU A 9 -3.94 -2.60 -41.28
N ILE A 10 -4.38 -1.86 -42.31
CA ILE A 10 -4.51 -0.40 -42.24
C ILE A 10 -5.54 0.00 -41.18
N MET A 11 -6.68 -0.69 -41.13
CA MET A 11 -7.72 -0.40 -40.15
C MET A 11 -7.25 -0.65 -38.72
N ALA A 12 -6.52 -1.76 -38.49
CA ALA A 12 -5.92 -2.06 -37.19
C ALA A 12 -4.84 -1.02 -36.81
N LEU A 13 -4.00 -0.61 -37.75
CA LEU A 13 -2.99 0.42 -37.53
C LEU A 13 -3.63 1.76 -37.16
N VAL A 14 -4.61 2.21 -37.93
CA VAL A 14 -5.32 3.48 -37.67
C VAL A 14 -6.06 3.42 -36.34
N GLY A 15 -6.78 2.32 -36.07
CA GLY A 15 -7.46 2.12 -34.79
C GLY A 15 -6.50 2.13 -33.61
N GLY A 16 -5.35 1.45 -33.73
CA GLY A 16 -4.30 1.44 -32.71
C GLY A 16 -3.69 2.83 -32.50
N LEU A 17 -3.41 3.56 -33.57
CA LEU A 17 -2.83 4.90 -33.49
C LEU A 17 -3.82 5.89 -32.84
N LEU A 18 -5.10 5.83 -33.21
CA LEU A 18 -6.16 6.62 -32.59
C LEU A 18 -6.33 6.24 -31.11
N PHE A 19 -6.28 4.96 -30.78
CA PHE A 19 -6.35 4.49 -29.40
C PHE A 19 -5.17 5.00 -28.56
N LEU A 20 -3.94 4.94 -29.09
CA LEU A 20 -2.75 5.47 -28.41
C LEU A 20 -2.83 6.98 -28.25
N ALA A 21 -3.25 7.72 -29.28
CA ALA A 21 -3.42 9.16 -29.22
C ALA A 21 -4.50 9.55 -28.19
N ALA A 22 -5.66 8.88 -28.22
CA ALA A 22 -6.71 9.09 -27.23
C ALA A 22 -6.23 8.74 -25.81
N SER A 23 -5.55 7.61 -25.63
CA SER A 23 -5.00 7.21 -24.33
C SER A 23 -3.94 8.18 -23.80
N ALA A 24 -3.17 8.82 -24.68
CA ALA A 24 -2.20 9.84 -24.31
C ALA A 24 -2.87 11.18 -23.97
N VAL A 25 -3.91 11.57 -24.72
CA VAL A 25 -4.63 12.84 -24.54
C VAL A 25 -5.58 12.79 -23.34
N PHE A 26 -6.35 11.72 -23.20
CA PHE A 26 -7.33 11.53 -22.13
C PHE A 26 -6.75 10.84 -20.89
N GLY A 27 -5.52 10.32 -20.96
CA GLY A 27 -4.92 9.55 -19.88
C GLY A 27 -5.53 8.15 -19.72
N ARG A 28 -4.99 7.38 -18.78
CA ARG A 28 -5.51 6.05 -18.41
C ARG A 28 -6.80 6.30 -17.62
N GLY A 29 -7.96 6.14 -18.29
CA GLY A 29 -9.31 6.48 -17.82
C GLY A 29 -9.49 6.54 -16.31
N GLU A 30 -10.04 7.68 -15.87
CA GLU A 30 -10.18 8.16 -14.49
C GLU A 30 -8.90 8.81 -13.92
N GLU A 31 -8.61 10.05 -14.35
CA GLU A 31 -8.05 11.05 -13.44
C GLU A 31 -9.09 11.27 -12.32
N MET A 32 -9.12 10.36 -11.34
CA MET A 32 -9.66 10.71 -10.04
C MET A 32 -8.91 11.97 -9.60
N ALA A 33 -9.65 13.02 -9.25
CA ALA A 33 -9.08 14.27 -8.78
C ALA A 33 -7.88 13.95 -7.87
N PRO A 34 -6.67 14.47 -8.17
CA PRO A 34 -5.48 14.13 -7.42
C PRO A 34 -5.82 14.24 -5.94
N LEU A 35 -5.69 13.14 -5.18
CA LEU A 35 -5.90 13.22 -3.73
C LEU A 35 -5.05 14.40 -3.25
N PRO A 36 -5.63 15.35 -2.49
CA PRO A 36 -4.94 16.56 -2.08
C PRO A 36 -3.56 16.18 -1.56
N PRO A 37 -2.48 16.84 -2.04
CA PRO A 37 -1.12 16.50 -1.63
C PRO A 37 -1.03 16.51 -0.10
N GLY A 38 -0.66 15.37 0.47
CA GLY A 38 -0.64 15.14 1.93
C GLY A 38 -1.72 14.20 2.47
N THR A 39 -2.69 13.77 1.65
CA THR A 39 -3.65 12.72 2.03
C THR A 39 -3.06 11.34 1.79
N THR A 40 -1.98 11.02 2.51
CA THR A 40 -1.40 9.69 2.45
C THR A 40 -2.35 8.72 3.11
N ALA A 41 -2.72 7.63 2.43
CA ALA A 41 -3.49 6.53 3.02
C ALA A 41 -2.73 5.77 4.14
N THR A 42 -1.51 6.20 4.46
CA THR A 42 -0.75 5.80 5.64
C THR A 42 -1.42 6.37 6.88
N MET A 43 -2.38 5.64 7.45
CA MET A 43 -2.90 5.90 8.78
C MET A 43 -2.55 4.73 9.70
N LEU A 44 -1.97 5.06 10.85
CA LEU A 44 -1.94 4.18 12.01
C LEU A 44 -3.07 4.60 12.96
N PRO A 45 -3.64 3.65 13.72
CA PRO A 45 -4.47 3.99 14.87
C PRO A 45 -3.74 4.96 15.81
N ALA A 46 -4.48 5.91 16.39
CA ALA A 46 -3.91 6.91 17.30
C ALA A 46 -3.33 6.27 18.57
N GLU A 47 -3.93 5.16 19.00
CA GLU A 47 -3.53 4.34 20.13
C GLU A 47 -3.65 2.86 19.73
N ASP A 48 -3.09 1.98 20.54
CA ASP A 48 -3.25 0.55 20.35
C ASP A 48 -2.71 -0.07 19.03
N VAL A 49 -1.70 0.55 18.43
CA VAL A 49 -1.01 0.03 17.23
C VAL A 49 -0.52 -1.41 17.43
N THR A 50 -0.97 -2.32 16.56
CA THR A 50 -0.57 -3.73 16.49
C THR A 50 0.33 -3.98 15.27
N GLY A 51 0.97 -5.14 15.21
CA GLY A 51 1.70 -5.57 14.02
C GLY A 51 0.81 -5.72 12.78
N ALA A 52 -0.49 -5.99 12.96
CA ALA A 52 -1.45 -6.05 11.85
C ALA A 52 -1.67 -4.66 11.22
N ASP A 53 -1.74 -3.61 12.04
CA ASP A 53 -1.89 -2.23 11.57
C ASP A 53 -0.67 -1.78 10.77
N VAL A 54 0.53 -2.16 11.23
CA VAL A 54 1.79 -1.87 10.52
C VAL A 54 1.82 -2.59 9.16
N ARG A 55 1.37 -3.85 9.07
CA ARG A 55 1.28 -4.60 7.82
C ARG A 55 0.21 -4.06 6.86
N ALA A 56 -0.79 -3.35 7.37
CA ALA A 56 -1.85 -2.75 6.55
C ALA A 56 -1.45 -1.41 5.91
N LEU A 57 -0.30 -0.85 6.29
CA LEU A 57 0.18 0.44 5.77
C LEU A 57 0.34 0.45 4.26
N ARG A 58 -0.07 1.58 3.66
CA ARG A 58 0.12 1.88 2.24
C ARG A 58 0.85 3.19 2.07
N PHE A 59 1.98 3.15 1.38
CA PHE A 59 2.83 4.31 1.10
C PHE A 59 2.68 4.75 -0.35
N GLN A 60 2.74 6.06 -0.57
CA GLN A 60 2.81 6.64 -1.92
C GLN A 60 4.21 6.46 -2.51
N GLN A 61 4.30 6.17 -3.81
CA GLN A 61 5.59 6.10 -4.51
C GLN A 61 6.07 7.49 -4.94
N THR A 62 7.37 7.73 -4.79
CA THR A 62 8.04 8.98 -5.20
C THR A 62 9.21 8.66 -6.14
N VAL A 63 9.56 9.60 -7.02
CA VAL A 63 10.67 9.46 -7.99
C VAL A 63 11.99 9.13 -7.31
N ARG A 64 12.18 9.62 -6.09
CA ARG A 64 13.25 9.24 -5.18
C ARG A 64 12.63 8.80 -3.87
N GLY A 65 12.75 7.53 -3.55
CA GLY A 65 12.23 6.92 -2.35
C GLY A 65 13.12 5.79 -1.87
N TYR A 66 12.81 5.25 -0.69
CA TYR A 66 13.48 4.06 -0.18
C TYR A 66 13.12 2.83 -1.02
N LYS A 67 13.99 1.83 -1.01
CA LYS A 67 13.73 0.57 -1.68
C LYS A 67 12.59 -0.16 -0.96
N ALA A 68 11.51 -0.45 -1.68
CA ALA A 68 10.32 -1.10 -1.13
C ALA A 68 10.67 -2.36 -0.32
N ALA A 69 11.53 -3.24 -0.86
CA ALA A 69 11.94 -4.47 -0.17
C ALA A 69 12.66 -4.23 1.18
N GLU A 70 13.43 -3.15 1.33
CA GLU A 70 14.10 -2.82 2.60
C GLU A 70 13.10 -2.26 3.62
N VAL A 71 12.17 -1.43 3.15
CA VAL A 71 11.07 -0.90 3.97
C VAL A 71 10.17 -2.04 4.43
N ASP A 72 9.77 -2.93 3.53
CA ASP A 72 8.91 -4.07 3.84
C ASP A 72 9.55 -4.99 4.88
N TRP A 73 10.86 -5.27 4.75
CA TRP A 73 11.61 -6.04 5.74
C TRP A 73 11.62 -5.36 7.11
N ALA A 74 11.88 -4.05 7.15
CA ALA A 74 11.93 -3.29 8.39
C ALA A 74 10.56 -3.24 9.08
N LEU A 75 9.48 -3.02 8.32
CA LEU A 75 8.11 -2.98 8.84
C LEU A 75 7.64 -4.34 9.36
N ASP A 76 8.00 -5.44 8.68
CA ASP A 76 7.69 -6.78 9.17
C ASP A 76 8.41 -7.10 10.48
N ARG A 77 9.69 -6.73 10.59
CA ARG A 77 10.46 -6.89 11.84
C ARG A 77 9.85 -6.06 12.97
N LEU A 78 9.50 -4.80 12.70
CA LEU A 78 8.89 -3.91 13.68
C LEU A 78 7.51 -4.39 14.12
N GLY A 79 6.67 -4.85 13.18
CA GLY A 79 5.35 -5.39 13.49
C GLY A 79 5.41 -6.60 14.43
N ARG A 80 6.37 -7.50 14.21
CA ARG A 80 6.62 -8.64 15.12
C ARG A 80 7.08 -8.21 16.51
N GLU A 81 7.92 -7.20 16.59
CA GLU A 81 8.39 -6.66 17.87
C GLU A 81 7.24 -6.03 18.67
N ILE A 82 6.36 -5.26 18.02
CA ILE A 82 5.17 -4.67 18.64
C ILE A 82 4.26 -5.76 19.20
N ASP A 83 3.98 -6.81 18.42
CA ASP A 83 3.14 -7.93 18.86
C ASP A 83 3.76 -8.65 20.07
N SER A 84 5.09 -8.82 20.09
CA SER A 84 5.83 -9.40 21.22
C SER A 84 5.70 -8.55 22.50
N LEU A 85 5.98 -7.25 22.40
CA LEU A 85 5.93 -6.33 23.53
C LEU A 85 4.51 -6.22 24.10
N ARG A 86 3.49 -6.22 23.23
CA ARG A 86 2.09 -6.24 23.68
C ARG A 86 1.73 -7.53 24.41
N GLY A 87 2.19 -8.68 23.91
CA GLY A 87 2.01 -9.97 24.57
C GLY A 87 2.61 -9.99 25.98
N GLU A 88 3.82 -9.45 26.13
CA GLU A 88 4.48 -9.33 27.43
C GLU A 88 3.71 -8.38 28.38
N LEU A 89 3.31 -7.21 27.90
CA LEU A 89 2.50 -6.27 28.70
C LEU A 89 1.15 -6.86 29.13
N ALA A 90 0.49 -7.64 28.27
CA ALA A 90 -0.73 -8.35 28.61
C ALA A 90 -0.48 -9.37 29.73
N SER A 91 0.59 -10.16 29.62
CA SER A 91 0.97 -11.15 30.65
C SER A 91 1.29 -10.51 32.01
N LEU A 92 1.97 -9.36 32.01
CA LEU A 92 2.30 -8.62 33.23
C LEU A 92 1.07 -7.99 33.89
N ARG A 93 0.09 -7.55 33.10
CA ARG A 93 -1.17 -7.01 33.63
C ARG A 93 -2.09 -8.08 34.20
N GLU A 94 -2.02 -9.29 33.64
CA GLU A 94 -2.81 -10.44 34.10
C GLU A 94 -2.14 -11.18 35.27
N ALA A 95 -0.84 -10.95 35.50
CA ALA A 95 -0.14 -11.45 36.67
C ALA A 95 -0.81 -10.93 37.96
N PRO A 96 -1.28 -11.83 38.86
CA PRO A 96 -1.88 -11.43 40.11
C PRO A 96 -0.89 -10.57 40.92
N VAL A 97 -1.29 -9.35 41.28
CA VAL A 97 -0.55 -8.56 42.26
C VAL A 97 -0.49 -9.40 43.54
N PRO A 98 0.70 -9.81 44.02
CA PRO A 98 0.79 -10.51 45.30
C PRO A 98 0.20 -9.59 46.37
N GLY A 99 -0.95 -9.98 46.90
CA GLY A 99 -1.66 -9.23 47.93
C GLY A 99 -0.77 -9.05 49.15
N PRO A 100 -0.96 -7.97 49.93
CA PRO A 100 -0.08 -7.65 51.06
C PRO A 100 0.00 -8.85 52.01
N GLU A 101 1.22 -9.35 52.18
CA GLU A 101 1.56 -10.41 53.14
C GLU A 101 1.11 -9.91 54.52
N LYS A 102 0.05 -10.52 55.04
CA LYS A 102 -0.49 -10.16 56.36
C LYS A 102 0.50 -10.62 57.44
N PRO A 103 0.75 -9.79 58.47
CA PRO A 103 1.72 -10.05 59.53
C PRO A 103 1.33 -11.22 60.44
#